data_AF-A0AAD9P895-F1
#
_entry.id   AF-A0AAD9P895-F1
#
_cell.length_a   1.000
_cell.length_b   1.000
_cell.length_c   1.000
_cell.angle_alpha   90.00
_cell.angle_beta   90.00
_cell.angle_gamma   90.00
#
_symmetry.space_group_name_H-M   'P 1'
#
loop_
_entity.id
_entity.type
_entity.pdbx_description
1 polymer ?
#
loop_
_entity_poly.entity_id
_entity_poly.type
_entity_poly.pdbx_seq_one_letter_code
_entity_poly.pdbx_strand_id
1 'polypeptide(L)'
;MLLILSKRPSSGCTSFKKVNIVCLTTQVMLNFYRAVIESVLIFSITVWFGSITQKETLRLNRVVKTASRIIGRDLPSLEILYQQRLLGRATVISQDSSHPAHDIFEPLLSSRRFRSIKTRTNRFSTSHFPLTVQALSKQK
;
A
#
# COMPACT_ATOMS: atom_id res chain seq x y z
N MET A 1 -1.51 25.38 6.68
CA MET A 1 -0.49 25.93 7.60
C MET A 1 0.10 24.73 8.36
N LEU A 2 1.14 24.10 7.79
CA LEU A 2 2.50 23.97 8.36
C LEU A 2 2.51 23.03 9.61
N LEU A 3 3.20 21.88 9.65
CA LEU A 3 4.59 21.64 9.28
C LEU A 3 4.87 20.18 8.87
N ILE A 4 5.54 20.03 7.73
CA ILE A 4 6.32 18.86 7.34
C ILE A 4 7.63 18.90 8.15
N LEU A 5 7.85 17.94 9.05
CA LEU A 5 9.18 17.69 9.58
C LEU A 5 9.95 16.77 8.63
N SER A 6 10.75 17.44 7.80
CA SER A 6 11.92 16.94 7.11
C SER A 6 12.81 16.11 8.04
N LYS A 7 12.91 14.80 7.77
CA LYS A 7 14.05 13.99 8.17
C LYS A 7 14.88 13.71 6.92
N ARG A 8 15.94 14.51 6.71
CA ARG A 8 17.01 14.19 5.75
C ARG A 8 17.79 12.99 6.29
N PRO A 9 18.17 12.01 5.47
CA PRO A 9 19.41 11.29 5.67
C PRO A 9 20.53 12.02 4.92
N SER A 10 21.53 12.39 5.69
CA SER A 10 22.86 12.78 5.25
C SER A 10 23.59 11.59 4.62
N SER A 11 23.90 11.68 3.33
CA SER A 11 25.05 11.01 2.72
C SER A 11 25.68 11.98 1.73
N GLY A 12 26.94 12.32 2.00
CA GLY A 12 27.69 13.34 1.30
C GLY A 12 27.85 13.03 -0.19
N CYS A 13 27.49 14.00 -1.02
CA CYS A 13 27.92 14.06 -2.42
C CYS A 13 28.94 15.20 -2.52
N THR A 14 30.23 14.86 -2.49
CA THR A 14 31.30 15.77 -2.89
C THR A 14 31.36 15.86 -4.43
N SER A 15 31.58 17.08 -4.91
CA SER A 15 31.94 17.50 -6.27
C SER A 15 30.86 17.76 -7.33
N PHE A 16 30.90 19.02 -7.80
CA PHE A 16 30.03 19.70 -8.75
C PHE A 16 30.26 19.29 -10.22
N LYS A 17 29.18 19.37 -11.03
CA LYS A 17 29.07 19.25 -12.51
C LYS A 17 28.77 17.88 -13.17
N LYS A 18 28.46 16.83 -12.41
CA LYS A 18 27.94 15.55 -12.98
C LYS A 18 26.66 15.05 -12.28
N VAL A 19 25.75 15.97 -11.93
CA VAL A 19 24.60 15.67 -11.05
C VAL A 19 23.24 15.62 -11.79
N ASN A 20 23.11 16.06 -13.04
CA ASN A 20 21.76 16.36 -13.57
C ASN A 20 21.09 15.37 -14.54
N ILE A 21 21.81 14.42 -15.15
CA ILE A 21 21.18 13.50 -16.14
C ILE A 21 20.76 12.18 -15.50
N VAL A 22 21.64 11.54 -14.73
CA VAL A 22 21.37 10.22 -14.14
C VAL A 22 20.20 10.29 -13.14
N CYS A 23 20.15 11.33 -12.31
CA CYS A 23 19.05 11.52 -11.35
C CYS A 23 17.71 11.80 -12.06
N LEU A 24 17.75 12.54 -13.17
CA LEU A 24 16.58 12.83 -13.99
C LEU A 24 16.03 11.55 -14.63
N THR A 25 16.89 10.73 -15.23
CA THR A 25 16.50 9.44 -15.84
C THR A 25 15.88 8.49 -14.82
N THR A 26 16.46 8.37 -13.63
CA THR A 26 15.89 7.55 -12.55
C THR A 26 14.51 8.06 -12.11
N GLN A 27 14.32 9.37 -12.01
CA GLN A 27 13.03 9.96 -11.63
C GLN A 27 11.97 9.72 -12.71
N VAL A 28 12.32 9.84 -13.99
CA VAL A 28 11.43 9.54 -15.12
C VAL A 28 11.01 8.07 -15.10
N MET A 29 11.95 7.14 -14.92
CA MET A 29 11.65 5.71 -14.85
C MET A 29 10.78 5.35 -13.65
N LEU A 30 11.00 6.00 -12.50
CA LEU A 30 10.17 5.83 -11.31
C LEU A 30 8.75 6.36 -11.51
N ASN A 31 8.60 7.51 -12.17
CA ASN A 31 7.28 8.03 -12.52
C ASN A 31 6.56 7.12 -13.52
N PHE A 32 7.27 6.57 -14.51
CA PHE A 32 6.72 5.58 -15.44
C PHE A 32 6.21 4.33 -14.71
N TYR A 33 7.03 3.77 -13.80
CA TYR A 33 6.62 2.63 -12.97
C TYR A 33 5.33 2.94 -12.18
N ARG A 34 5.28 4.09 -11.50
CA ARG A 34 4.11 4.52 -10.72
C ARG A 34 2.86 4.71 -11.58
N ALA A 35 3.01 5.35 -12.73
CA ALA A 35 1.90 5.71 -13.59
C ALA A 35 1.31 4.52 -14.35
N VAL A 36 2.12 3.51 -14.69
CA VAL A 36 1.70 2.39 -15.55
C VAL A 36 1.62 1.08 -14.78
N ILE A 37 2.71 0.66 -14.16
CA ILE A 37 2.78 -0.67 -13.53
C ILE A 37 2.05 -0.64 -12.19
N GLU A 38 2.39 0.32 -11.33
CA GLU A 38 1.79 0.45 -10.00
C GLU A 38 0.29 0.77 -10.09
N SER A 39 -0.13 1.62 -11.02
CA SER A 39 -1.55 1.96 -11.22
C SER A 39 -2.40 0.74 -11.58
N VAL A 40 -1.93 -0.10 -12.52
CA VAL A 40 -2.60 -1.34 -12.92
C VAL A 40 -2.63 -2.34 -11.76
N LEU A 41 -1.52 -2.51 -11.04
CA LEU A 41 -1.46 -3.41 -9.89
C LEU A 41 -2.42 -2.97 -8.78
N ILE A 42 -2.44 -1.68 -8.43
CA ILE A 42 -3.21 -1.14 -7.30
C ILE A 42 -4.70 -0.99 -7.62
N PHE A 43 -5.09 -0.80 -8.88
CA PHE A 43 -6.48 -0.52 -9.27
C PHE A 43 -7.48 -1.51 -8.65
N SER A 44 -7.15 -2.80 -8.69
CA SER A 44 -8.01 -3.88 -8.18
C SER A 44 -7.34 -4.76 -7.12
N ILE A 45 -6.22 -4.32 -6.53
CA ILE A 45 -5.43 -5.14 -5.58
C ILE A 45 -6.25 -5.67 -4.41
N THR A 46 -7.23 -4.91 -3.93
CA THR A 46 -8.12 -5.32 -2.83
C THR A 46 -9.06 -6.46 -3.17
N VAL A 47 -9.25 -6.76 -4.46
CA VAL A 47 -10.15 -7.82 -4.95
C VAL A 47 -9.39 -9.13 -5.11
N TRP A 48 -8.19 -9.10 -5.69
CA TRP A 48 -7.45 -10.32 -6.03
C TRP A 48 -6.36 -10.70 -5.03
N PHE A 49 -5.76 -9.74 -4.31
CA PHE A 49 -4.62 -10.03 -3.43
C PHE A 49 -4.99 -10.92 -2.24
N GLY A 50 -6.23 -10.85 -1.74
CA GLY A 50 -6.66 -11.77 -0.69
C GLY A 50 -6.75 -13.25 -1.15
N SER A 51 -6.88 -13.49 -2.45
CA SER A 51 -7.03 -14.83 -3.04
C SER A 51 -5.77 -15.38 -3.70
N ILE A 52 -4.67 -14.63 -3.67
CA ILE A 52 -3.42 -15.02 -4.34
C ILE A 52 -2.67 -16.10 -3.56
N THR A 53 -2.06 -17.05 -4.28
CA THR A 53 -1.18 -18.05 -3.68
C THR A 53 0.22 -17.49 -3.39
N GLN A 54 0.94 -18.10 -2.45
CA GLN A 54 2.32 -17.69 -2.14
C GLN A 54 3.24 -17.73 -3.38
N LYS A 55 3.05 -18.73 -4.25
CA LYS A 55 3.81 -18.85 -5.51
C LYS A 55 3.57 -17.67 -6.43
N GLU A 56 2.33 -17.23 -6.59
CA GLU A 56 1.97 -16.08 -7.41
C GLU A 56 2.49 -14.76 -6.80
N THR A 57 2.40 -14.60 -5.48
CA THR A 57 3.00 -13.48 -4.76
C THR A 57 4.50 -13.36 -5.02
N LEU A 58 5.22 -14.49 -5.02
CA LEU A 58 6.64 -14.50 -5.36
C LEU A 58 6.90 -14.12 -6.82
N ARG A 59 6.05 -14.55 -7.76
CA ARG A 59 6.17 -14.16 -9.18
C ARG A 59 5.96 -12.66 -9.37
N LEU A 60 4.96 -12.07 -8.73
CA LEU A 60 4.71 -10.62 -8.82
C LEU A 60 5.81 -9.80 -8.14
N ASN A 61 6.30 -10.24 -6.97
CA ASN A 61 7.43 -9.57 -6.32
C ASN A 61 8.71 -9.64 -7.16
N ARG A 62 8.91 -10.65 -8.02
CA ARG A 62 10.03 -10.66 -8.97
C ARG A 62 9.91 -9.54 -10.00
N VAL A 63 8.70 -9.23 -10.49
CA VAL A 63 8.48 -8.09 -11.40
C VAL A 63 8.88 -6.77 -10.72
N VAL A 64 8.44 -6.57 -9.47
CA VAL A 64 8.82 -5.41 -8.66
C VAL A 64 10.33 -5.34 -8.44
N LYS A 65 10.98 -6.46 -8.11
CA LYS A 65 12.44 -6.53 -7.94
C LYS A 65 13.20 -6.21 -9.22
N THR A 66 12.75 -6.71 -10.37
CA THR A 66 13.35 -6.41 -11.67
C THR A 66 13.20 -4.92 -11.99
N ALA A 67 12.02 -4.34 -11.78
CA ALA A 67 11.80 -2.90 -11.96
C ALA A 67 12.70 -2.08 -11.02
N SER A 68 12.81 -2.47 -9.75
CA SER A 68 13.68 -1.83 -8.77
C SER A 68 15.15 -1.84 -9.22
N ARG A 69 15.63 -2.97 -9.76
CA ARG A 69 16.99 -3.09 -10.30
C ARG A 69 17.23 -2.20 -11.51
N ILE A 70 16.26 -2.09 -12.42
CA ILE A 70 16.35 -1.24 -13.61
C ILE A 70 16.37 0.25 -13.23
N ILE A 71 15.52 0.64 -12.27
CA ILE A 71 15.42 2.03 -11.81
C ILE A 71 16.62 2.42 -10.93
N GLY A 72 17.23 1.45 -10.24
CA GLY A 72 18.28 1.70 -9.25
C GLY A 72 17.75 2.28 -7.95
N ARG A 73 16.47 2.03 -7.62
CA ARG A 73 15.84 2.44 -6.36
C ARG A 73 14.98 1.33 -5.78
N ASP A 74 14.87 1.31 -4.46
CA ASP A 74 13.97 0.40 -3.78
C ASP A 74 12.51 0.78 -4.09
N LEU A 75 11.74 -0.23 -4.50
CA LEU A 75 10.31 -0.13 -4.72
C LEU A 75 9.57 -0.85 -3.58
N PRO A 76 8.38 -0.35 -3.18
CA PRO A 76 7.58 -1.02 -2.17
C PRO A 76 7.16 -2.42 -2.64
N SER A 77 7.20 -3.40 -1.73
CA SER A 77 6.71 -4.73 -2.03
C SER A 77 5.20 -4.71 -2.29
N LEU A 78 4.71 -5.71 -3.01
CA LEU A 78 3.28 -5.82 -3.31
C LEU A 78 2.43 -5.92 -2.04
N GLU A 79 2.96 -6.55 -1.00
CA GLU A 79 2.30 -6.66 0.31
C GLU A 79 2.16 -5.29 0.98
N ILE A 80 3.20 -4.46 0.95
CA ILE A 80 3.15 -3.10 1.49
C ILE A 80 2.11 -2.27 0.74
N LEU A 81 2.12 -2.32 -0.59
CA LEU A 81 1.14 -1.62 -1.43
C LEU A 81 -0.29 -2.06 -1.13
N TYR A 82 -0.49 -3.37 -0.95
CA TYR A 82 -1.79 -3.93 -0.56
C TYR A 82 -2.23 -3.39 0.81
N GLN A 83 -1.38 -3.43 1.84
CA GLN A 83 -1.71 -2.93 3.17
C GLN A 83 -2.02 -1.43 3.17
N GLN A 84 -1.21 -0.63 2.46
CA GLN A 84 -1.47 0.81 2.30
C GLN A 84 -2.83 1.07 1.65
N ARG A 85 -3.17 0.31 0.60
CA ARG A 85 -4.47 0.44 -0.07
C ARG A 85 -5.61 -0.03 0.80
N LEU A 86 -5.43 -1.11 1.56
CA LEU A 86 -6.39 -1.68 2.49
C LEU A 86 -6.80 -0.64 3.54
N LEU A 87 -5.79 -0.05 4.20
CA LEU A 87 -5.99 0.97 5.21
C LEU A 87 -6.55 2.26 4.63
N GLY A 88 -6.03 2.72 3.48
CA GLY A 88 -6.53 3.92 2.82
C GLY A 88 -8.01 3.84 2.42
N ARG A 89 -8.50 2.65 2.05
CA ARG A 89 -9.94 2.43 1.81
C ARG A 89 -10.73 2.47 3.11
N ALA A 90 -10.23 1.81 4.17
CA ALA A 90 -10.85 1.83 5.49
C ALA A 90 -10.97 3.25 6.04
N THR A 91 -9.94 4.09 5.88
CA THR A 91 -9.96 5.48 6.34
C THR A 91 -11.01 6.31 5.60
N VAL A 92 -11.15 6.12 4.28
CA VAL A 92 -12.19 6.81 3.50
C VAL A 92 -13.58 6.39 3.98
N ILE A 93 -13.82 5.10 4.18
CA ILE A 93 -15.12 4.59 4.66
C ILE A 93 -15.40 5.06 6.09
N SER A 94 -14.39 5.07 6.96
CA SER A 94 -14.51 5.53 8.35
C SER A 94 -14.77 7.03 8.44
N GLN A 95 -14.34 7.83 7.46
CA GLN A 95 -14.62 9.27 7.41
C GLN A 95 -16.00 9.58 6.83
N ASP A 96 -16.56 8.70 6.00
CA ASP A 96 -17.87 8.86 5.37
C ASP A 96 -18.97 8.20 6.22
N SER A 97 -19.71 9.00 6.99
CA SER A 97 -20.82 8.53 7.81
C SER A 97 -22.03 8.06 7.00
N SER A 98 -22.13 8.42 5.72
CA SER A 98 -23.21 7.97 4.84
C SER A 98 -22.95 6.60 4.22
N HIS A 99 -21.72 6.10 4.35
CA HIS A 99 -21.32 4.84 3.75
C HIS A 99 -21.99 3.65 4.45
N PRO A 100 -22.57 2.67 3.73
CA PRO A 100 -23.30 1.54 4.32
C PRO A 100 -22.43 0.62 5.19
N ALA A 101 -21.10 0.70 5.05
CA ALA A 101 -20.14 -0.05 5.84
C ALA A 101 -19.41 0.78 6.91
N HIS A 102 -19.85 2.02 7.18
CA HIS A 102 -19.22 2.91 8.15
C HIS A 102 -19.09 2.25 9.54
N ASP A 103 -20.18 1.69 10.06
CA ASP A 103 -20.28 1.06 11.39
C ASP A 103 -19.30 -0.09 11.62
N ILE A 104 -18.80 -0.71 10.55
CA ILE A 104 -17.83 -1.80 10.59
C ILE A 104 -16.42 -1.25 10.84
N PHE A 105 -16.13 -0.07 10.29
CA PHE A 105 -14.84 0.62 10.40
C PHE A 105 -14.85 1.72 11.48
N GLU A 106 -15.92 1.81 12.26
CA GLU A 106 -15.97 2.61 13.47
C GLU A 106 -15.55 1.75 14.69
N PRO A 107 -14.53 2.16 15.45
CA PRO A 107 -14.15 1.45 16.65
C PRO A 107 -15.21 1.62 17.76
N LEU A 108 -15.44 0.58 18.55
CA LEU A 108 -16.33 0.64 19.70
C LEU A 108 -15.81 1.67 20.72
N LEU A 109 -16.70 2.60 21.09
CA LEU A 109 -16.44 3.70 22.04
C LEU A 109 -15.75 3.25 23.33
N SER A 110 -16.12 2.07 23.84
CA SER A 110 -15.58 1.55 25.11
C SER A 110 -14.18 0.97 25.02
N SER A 111 -13.74 0.44 23.85
CA SER A 111 -12.55 -0.42 23.80
C SER A 111 -11.59 -0.20 22.64
N ARG A 112 -11.85 0.76 21.74
CA ARG A 112 -11.10 0.95 20.48
C ARG A 112 -10.99 -0.33 19.62
N ARG A 113 -11.82 -1.33 19.89
CA ARG A 113 -11.90 -2.58 19.13
C ARG A 113 -12.84 -2.39 17.96
N PHE A 114 -12.58 -3.08 16.86
CA PHE A 114 -13.49 -3.12 15.72
C PHE A 114 -14.48 -4.29 15.88
N ARG A 115 -15.64 -4.18 15.23
CA ARG A 115 -16.65 -5.25 15.20
C ARG A 115 -16.13 -6.42 14.37
N SER A 116 -16.23 -7.65 14.88
CA SER A 116 -15.80 -8.83 14.11
C SER A 116 -16.80 -9.16 13.01
N ILE A 117 -16.30 -9.38 11.79
CA ILE A 117 -17.11 -9.88 10.67
C ILE A 117 -17.08 -11.41 10.70
N LYS A 118 -18.23 -12.04 10.89
CA LYS A 118 -18.36 -13.49 10.79
C LYS A 118 -18.28 -13.92 9.32
N THR A 119 -17.36 -14.82 8.99
CA THR A 119 -17.20 -15.34 7.64
C THR A 119 -17.53 -16.84 7.61
N ARG A 120 -18.36 -17.26 6.64
CA ARG A 120 -18.76 -18.68 6.46
C ARG A 120 -17.99 -19.39 5.36
N THR A 121 -17.44 -18.64 4.41
CA THR A 121 -16.72 -19.16 3.25
C THR A 121 -15.31 -18.58 3.22
N ASN A 122 -14.36 -19.35 2.67
CA ASN A 122 -12.99 -18.89 2.51
C ASN A 122 -12.93 -17.63 1.63
N ARG A 123 -13.70 -17.61 0.52
CA ARG A 123 -13.82 -16.45 -0.39
C ARG A 123 -14.22 -15.16 0.33
N PHE A 124 -15.19 -15.20 1.25
CA PHE A 124 -15.56 -14.00 1.99
C PHE A 124 -14.50 -13.65 3.03
N SER A 125 -13.95 -14.65 3.74
CA SER A 125 -12.87 -14.46 4.72
C SER A 125 -11.64 -13.75 4.15
N THR A 126 -11.32 -14.02 2.90
CA THR A 126 -10.19 -13.41 2.17
C THR A 126 -10.56 -12.13 1.42
N SER A 127 -11.79 -11.65 1.54
CA SER A 127 -12.21 -10.41 0.89
C SER A 127 -11.75 -9.16 1.65
N HIS A 128 -11.86 -8.00 0.99
CA HIS A 128 -11.42 -6.71 1.50
C HIS A 128 -11.90 -6.39 2.92
N PHE A 129 -13.21 -6.47 3.19
CA PHE A 129 -13.79 -6.05 4.47
C PHE A 129 -13.23 -6.80 5.70
N PRO A 130 -13.33 -8.14 5.79
CA PRO A 130 -12.82 -8.88 6.94
C PRO A 130 -11.30 -8.76 7.10
N LEU A 131 -10.54 -8.73 5.99
CA LEU A 131 -9.09 -8.53 6.07
C LEU A 131 -8.73 -7.13 6.58
N THR A 132 -9.47 -6.11 6.19
CA THR A 132 -9.24 -4.73 6.64
C THR A 132 -9.52 -4.58 8.13
N VAL A 133 -10.65 -5.12 8.61
CA VAL A 133 -10.98 -5.13 10.05
C VAL A 133 -9.91 -5.87 10.87
N GLN A 134 -9.46 -7.02 10.38
CA GLN A 134 -8.37 -7.76 11.03
C GLN A 134 -7.06 -6.95 11.04
N ALA A 135 -6.70 -6.30 9.93
CA ALA A 135 -5.51 -5.47 9.84
C ALA A 135 -5.56 -4.31 10.83
N LEU A 136 -6.69 -3.60 10.91
CA LEU A 136 -6.91 -2.50 11.87
C LEU A 136 -6.82 -2.98 13.32
N SER A 137 -7.36 -4.17 13.63
CA SER A 137 -7.27 -4.75 14.97
C SER A 137 -5.85 -5.14 15.39
N LYS A 138 -4.94 -5.35 14.44
CA LYS A 138 -3.54 -5.72 14.67
C LYS A 138 -2.61 -4.52 14.85
N GLN A 139 -3.02 -3.29 14.55
CA GLN A 139 -2.18 -2.08 14.66
C GLN A 139 -1.98 -1.60 16.12
N LYS A 140 -1.94 -2.53 17.08
CA LYS A 140 -1.77 -2.26 18.50
C LYS A 140 -0.31 -2.01 18.87
#